data_AF-Q9LZ14-F1
#
_entry.id   AF-Q9LZ14-F1
#
_cell.length_a   1.000
_cell.length_b   1.000
_cell.length_c   1.000
_cell.angle_alpha   90.00
_cell.angle_beta   90.00
_cell.angle_gamma   90.00
#
_symmetry.space_group_name_H-M   'P 1'
#
loop_
_entity.id
_entity.type
_entity.pdbx_description
1 polymer ?
#
loop_
_entity_poly.entity_id
_entity_poly.type
_entity_poly.pdbx_seq_one_letter_code
_entity_poly.pdbx_strand_id
1 'polypeptide(L)'
;MDMSLALSTAPMSRTIISATRRSQVSQPKAKKVKPANKRPTMSTSGFSGGTTKELTWKCVEGCGACCKIAKDFSFATPDEIFDNPDDVELYRSMIGDDGWCLNYDKATRKCSIYADRPYFCRVEPEVFKSLYGIEEKKFNKEAVSCCIDTIKTIYGPDSKELDSFNRAIRSNPSSS
;
A
#
# COMPACT_ATOMS: atom_id res chain seq x y z
N MET A 1 -54.46 22.21 -11.85
CA MET A 1 -53.11 22.82 -11.76
C MET A 1 -52.28 22.16 -12.83
N ASP A 2 -52.40 22.72 -14.03
CA ASP A 2 -51.70 22.34 -15.25
C ASP A 2 -50.21 22.69 -15.18
N MET A 3 -49.34 21.80 -15.65
CA MET A 3 -48.42 22.06 -16.77
C MET A 3 -47.45 20.89 -16.95
N SER A 4 -47.55 20.30 -18.14
CA SER A 4 -46.64 19.36 -18.78
C SER A 4 -45.22 19.92 -18.96
N LEU A 5 -44.23 19.03 -19.07
CA LEU A 5 -43.20 18.99 -20.15
C LEU A 5 -42.29 17.77 -19.87
N ALA A 6 -42.40 16.70 -20.64
CA ALA A 6 -41.70 16.41 -21.90
C ALA A 6 -40.42 15.57 -21.69
N LEU A 7 -40.54 14.31 -22.10
CA LEU A 7 -39.52 13.27 -22.17
C LEU A 7 -38.64 13.52 -23.41
N SER A 8 -37.32 13.50 -23.28
CA SER A 8 -36.39 13.50 -24.41
C SER A 8 -35.45 12.30 -24.30
N THR A 9 -35.67 11.31 -25.16
CA THR A 9 -34.81 10.15 -25.38
C THR A 9 -33.94 10.40 -26.60
N ALA A 10 -32.63 10.16 -26.48
CA ALA A 10 -31.68 10.19 -27.61
C ALA A 10 -31.16 8.77 -27.89
N PRO A 11 -31.07 8.33 -29.17
CA PRO A 11 -30.60 7.00 -29.51
C PRO A 11 -29.12 6.93 -29.94
N MET A 12 -28.49 5.80 -29.59
CA MET A 12 -27.56 4.94 -30.35
C MET A 12 -26.57 5.58 -31.35
N SER A 13 -25.28 5.31 -31.13
CA SER A 13 -24.32 5.08 -32.23
C SER A 13 -23.27 4.05 -31.78
N ARG A 14 -23.35 2.85 -32.37
CA ARG A 14 -22.33 1.81 -32.29
C ARG A 14 -21.41 1.97 -33.51
N THR A 15 -20.11 2.17 -33.28
CA THR A 15 -19.10 2.11 -34.33
C THR A 15 -18.25 0.86 -34.11
N ILE A 16 -18.31 -0.05 -35.07
CA ILE A 16 -17.45 -1.23 -35.19
C ILE A 16 -16.30 -0.84 -36.12
N ILE A 17 -15.05 -0.98 -35.67
CA ILE A 17 -13.86 -0.87 -36.52
C ILE A 17 -13.21 -2.25 -36.56
N SER A 18 -13.18 -2.86 -37.73
CA SER A 18 -12.38 -4.04 -38.07
C SER A 18 -11.37 -3.64 -39.14
N ALA A 19 -10.07 -3.82 -38.90
CA ALA A 19 -9.03 -3.63 -39.90
C ALA A 19 -7.92 -4.69 -39.76
N THR A 20 -8.00 -5.66 -40.68
CA THR A 20 -6.94 -6.36 -41.45
C THR A 20 -5.50 -6.51 -40.94
N ARG A 21 -5.04 -7.78 -40.98
CA ARG A 21 -3.81 -8.37 -41.60
C ARG A 21 -2.52 -7.51 -41.52
N ARG A 22 -1.36 -8.01 -41.09
CA ARG A 22 -0.57 -9.12 -41.69
C ARG A 22 0.77 -9.25 -40.93
N SER A 23 1.42 -10.40 -41.12
CA SER A 23 2.87 -10.61 -41.13
C SER A 23 3.51 -11.22 -39.88
N GLN A 24 3.97 -12.44 -40.13
CA GLN A 24 4.82 -13.30 -39.32
C GLN A 24 6.18 -12.65 -39.07
N VAL A 25 6.68 -12.71 -37.83
CA VAL A 25 8.12 -12.66 -37.54
C VAL A 25 8.42 -13.72 -36.48
N SER A 26 9.43 -14.53 -36.79
CA SER A 26 9.95 -15.66 -36.04
C SER A 26 10.53 -15.29 -34.68
N GLN A 27 10.43 -16.23 -33.74
CA GLN A 27 11.05 -16.25 -32.40
C GLN A 27 12.58 -16.06 -32.46
N PRO A 28 13.21 -15.54 -31.39
CA PRO A 28 13.97 -16.47 -30.56
C PRO A 28 13.95 -16.18 -29.04
N LYS A 29 14.11 -17.26 -28.27
CA LYS A 29 14.49 -17.35 -26.85
C LYS A 29 15.34 -16.16 -26.35
N ALA A 30 14.88 -15.53 -25.26
CA ALA A 30 15.76 -14.77 -24.36
C ALA A 30 15.40 -15.03 -22.90
N LYS A 31 16.44 -15.15 -22.09
CA LYS A 31 16.49 -15.64 -20.72
C LYS A 31 15.88 -14.66 -19.71
N LYS A 32 15.41 -15.23 -18.59
CA LYS A 32 15.15 -14.58 -17.29
C LYS A 32 16.15 -13.44 -17.00
N VAL A 33 15.63 -12.25 -16.72
CA VAL A 33 16.35 -11.20 -15.99
C VAL A 33 15.46 -10.72 -14.85
N LYS A 34 15.87 -10.99 -13.61
CA LYS A 34 15.29 -10.40 -12.40
C LYS A 34 15.55 -8.88 -12.40
N PRO A 35 14.61 -8.03 -11.97
CA PRO A 35 14.92 -6.62 -11.74
C PRO A 35 15.85 -6.51 -10.54
N ALA A 36 17.10 -6.11 -10.79
CA ALA A 36 18.02 -5.67 -9.76
C ALA A 36 17.72 -4.19 -9.46
N ASN A 37 16.79 -3.92 -8.55
CA ASN A 37 16.61 -2.57 -8.02
C ASN A 37 17.72 -2.29 -6.99
N LYS A 38 18.84 -1.77 -7.47
CA LYS A 38 19.89 -1.18 -6.63
C LYS A 38 19.46 0.23 -6.25
N ARG A 39 18.82 0.42 -5.09
CA ARG A 39 18.83 1.74 -4.44
C ARG A 39 20.23 1.98 -3.85
N PRO A 40 20.86 3.13 -4.09
CA PRO A 40 22.15 3.44 -3.48
C PRO A 40 21.96 3.70 -1.99
N THR A 41 22.49 2.82 -1.16
CA THR A 41 22.69 3.09 0.27
C THR A 41 23.74 4.18 0.39
N MET A 42 23.35 5.39 0.80
CA MET A 42 24.29 6.40 1.25
C MET A 42 25.00 5.88 2.50
N SER A 43 26.26 5.53 2.34
CA SER A 43 27.21 5.26 3.41
C SER A 43 27.62 6.59 4.05
N THR A 44 26.92 6.99 5.11
CA THR A 44 27.50 7.88 6.13
C THR A 44 28.02 7.02 7.26
N SER A 45 29.34 6.83 7.23
CA SER A 45 30.16 6.30 8.31
C SER A 45 29.92 7.07 9.61
N GLY A 46 29.23 6.42 10.55
CA GLY A 46 29.03 6.87 11.93
C GLY A 46 29.19 5.69 12.86
N PHE A 47 30.35 5.64 13.51
CA PHE A 47 30.81 4.64 14.46
C PHE A 47 29.99 4.72 15.76
N SER A 48 28.99 3.83 15.90
CA SER A 48 28.34 3.52 17.18
C SER A 48 28.04 2.03 17.24
N GLY A 49 28.98 1.27 17.80
CA GLY A 49 28.86 -0.16 18.09
C GLY A 49 27.91 -0.45 19.26
N GLY A 50 26.66 0.01 19.16
CA GLY A 50 25.57 -0.42 20.02
C GLY A 50 24.88 -1.61 19.39
N THR A 51 24.71 -2.69 20.15
CA THR A 51 23.83 -3.81 19.78
C THR A 51 22.45 -3.25 19.44
N THR A 52 22.12 -3.12 18.16
CA THR A 52 20.79 -2.72 17.72
C THR A 52 19.84 -3.82 18.15
N LYS A 53 19.21 -3.66 19.31
CA LYS A 53 18.13 -4.53 19.75
C LYS A 53 17.13 -4.60 18.62
N GLU A 54 16.91 -5.81 18.10
CA GLU A 54 15.98 -6.04 17.01
C GLU A 54 14.59 -5.56 17.46
N LEU A 55 14.05 -4.58 16.75
CA LEU A 55 12.73 -4.02 17.03
C LEU A 55 11.69 -5.03 16.56
N THR A 56 10.69 -5.32 17.38
CA THR A 56 9.55 -6.13 16.95
C THR A 56 8.44 -5.23 16.45
N TRP A 57 8.00 -5.43 15.21
CA TRP A 57 6.89 -4.70 14.64
C TRP A 57 5.60 -5.04 15.39
N LYS A 58 4.78 -4.03 15.65
CA LYS A 58 3.40 -4.22 16.09
C LYS A 58 2.53 -3.04 15.66
N CYS A 59 1.26 -3.32 15.40
CA CYS A 59 0.25 -2.29 15.16
C CYS A 59 0.03 -1.48 16.45
N VAL A 60 -0.20 -0.17 16.30
CA VAL A 60 -0.55 0.72 17.40
C VAL A 60 -1.93 1.30 17.15
N GLU A 61 -2.82 1.14 18.12
CA GLU A 61 -4.17 1.69 18.06
C GLU A 61 -4.15 3.22 17.99
N GLY A 62 -5.15 3.79 17.33
CA GLY A 62 -5.25 5.24 17.16
C GLY A 62 -4.23 5.86 16.21
N CYS A 63 -3.42 5.07 15.49
CA CYS A 63 -2.53 5.59 14.45
C CYS A 63 -3.30 5.84 13.14
N GLY A 64 -3.75 4.80 12.44
CA GLY A 64 -4.52 4.94 11.18
C GLY A 64 -3.73 5.39 9.95
N ALA A 65 -2.42 5.67 10.05
CA ALA A 65 -1.62 6.15 8.91
C ALA A 65 -1.65 5.20 7.70
N CYS A 66 -1.75 3.88 7.93
CA CYS A 66 -1.87 2.88 6.86
C CYS A 66 -3.18 3.00 6.04
N CYS A 67 -4.20 3.69 6.57
CA CYS A 67 -5.47 3.93 5.88
C CYS A 67 -5.45 5.17 4.98
N LYS A 68 -4.36 5.95 4.93
CA LYS A 68 -4.19 6.94 3.85
C LYS A 68 -3.64 6.19 2.63
N ILE A 69 -4.54 5.86 1.72
CA ILE A 69 -4.26 5.00 0.56
C ILE A 69 -3.72 5.83 -0.60
N ALA A 70 -4.38 6.93 -0.96
CA ALA A 70 -3.89 7.84 -1.99
C ALA A 70 -2.73 8.66 -1.41
N LYS A 71 -1.52 8.17 -1.63
CA LYS A 71 -0.27 8.84 -1.28
C LYS A 71 0.30 9.54 -2.52
N ASP A 72 1.28 10.40 -2.30
CA ASP A 72 1.99 11.07 -3.40
C ASP A 72 2.82 10.08 -4.24
N PHE A 73 3.43 10.60 -5.31
CA PHE A 73 4.28 9.85 -6.24
C PHE A 73 5.50 9.14 -5.61
N SER A 74 5.77 9.35 -4.31
CA SER A 74 6.85 8.68 -3.59
C SER A 74 6.51 7.23 -3.23
N PHE A 75 5.25 6.80 -3.39
CA PHE A 75 4.76 5.46 -3.09
C PHE A 75 4.41 4.68 -4.35
N ALA A 76 4.58 3.36 -4.28
CA ALA A 76 4.20 2.46 -5.35
C ALA A 76 2.69 2.52 -5.59
N THR A 77 2.31 2.52 -6.85
CA THR A 77 0.94 2.39 -7.33
C THR A 77 0.43 0.96 -7.12
N PRO A 78 -0.90 0.75 -7.08
CA PRO A 78 -1.46 -0.60 -6.95
C PRO A 78 -1.00 -1.54 -8.06
N ASP A 79 -0.85 -1.03 -9.28
CA ASP A 79 -0.37 -1.79 -10.45
C ASP A 79 1.11 -2.21 -10.33
N GLU A 80 1.89 -1.53 -9.49
CA GLU A 80 3.28 -1.91 -9.18
C GLU A 80 3.37 -2.92 -8.03
N ILE A 81 2.33 -3.05 -7.21
CA ILE A 81 2.30 -3.92 -6.03
C ILE A 81 1.62 -5.26 -6.33
N PHE A 82 0.55 -5.25 -7.11
CA PHE A 82 -0.30 -6.43 -7.32
C PHE A 82 -0.16 -6.97 -8.75
N ASP A 83 0.14 -8.26 -8.85
CA ASP A 83 0.07 -9.00 -10.12
C ASP A 83 -1.39 -9.34 -10.50
N ASN A 84 -2.28 -9.44 -9.52
CA ASN A 84 -3.68 -9.80 -9.71
C ASN A 84 -4.54 -8.54 -10.00
N PRO A 85 -5.21 -8.43 -11.15
CA PRO A 85 -6.08 -7.29 -11.45
C PRO A 85 -7.24 -7.13 -10.45
N ASP A 86 -7.75 -8.21 -9.87
CA ASP A 86 -8.84 -8.14 -8.89
C ASP A 86 -8.39 -7.44 -7.60
N ASP A 87 -7.12 -7.64 -7.19
CA ASP A 87 -6.54 -6.96 -6.03
C ASP A 87 -6.32 -5.47 -6.30
N VAL A 88 -5.94 -5.11 -7.53
CA VAL A 88 -5.83 -3.71 -7.97
C VAL A 88 -7.19 -3.03 -7.90
N GLU A 89 -8.25 -3.67 -8.42
CA GLU A 89 -9.62 -3.14 -8.38
C GLU A 89 -10.11 -3.00 -6.94
N LEU A 90 -9.91 -4.03 -6.10
CA LEU A 90 -10.28 -3.99 -4.69
C LEU A 90 -9.55 -2.87 -3.95
N TYR A 91 -8.24 -2.72 -4.16
CA TYR A 91 -7.47 -1.64 -3.56
C TYR A 91 -8.02 -0.26 -3.93
N ARG A 92 -8.27 -0.03 -5.23
CA ARG A 92 -8.80 1.25 -5.73
C ARG A 92 -10.21 1.54 -5.23
N SER A 93 -11.08 0.53 -5.15
CA SER A 93 -12.46 0.69 -4.68
C SER A 93 -12.56 1.14 -3.22
N MET A 94 -11.51 0.93 -2.42
CA MET A 94 -11.46 1.38 -1.03
C MET A 94 -11.00 2.83 -0.87
N ILE A 95 -10.59 3.52 -1.94
CA ILE A 95 -10.08 4.90 -1.85
C ILE A 95 -11.27 5.87 -1.92
N GLY A 96 -11.50 6.62 -0.84
CA GLY A 96 -12.45 7.73 -0.83
C GLY A 96 -11.91 8.97 -1.54
N ASP A 97 -12.80 9.91 -1.82
CA ASP A 97 -12.49 11.15 -2.55
C ASP A 97 -11.39 12.00 -1.89
N ASP A 98 -11.23 11.85 -0.58
CA ASP A 98 -10.21 12.52 0.22
C ASP A 98 -8.89 11.74 0.31
N GLY A 99 -8.77 10.63 -0.40
CA GLY A 99 -7.62 9.74 -0.43
C GLY A 99 -7.46 8.81 0.77
N TRP A 100 -8.41 8.81 1.72
CA TRP A 100 -8.45 7.87 2.83
C TRP A 100 -9.25 6.62 2.47
N CYS A 101 -8.99 5.52 3.18
CA CYS A 101 -9.79 4.31 3.05
C CYS A 101 -11.23 4.57 3.44
N LEU A 102 -12.21 4.16 2.64
CA LEU A 102 -13.64 4.25 2.93
C LEU A 102 -14.03 3.53 4.23
N ASN A 103 -13.25 2.52 4.62
CA ASN A 103 -13.44 1.75 5.85
C ASN A 103 -12.72 2.35 7.07
N TYR A 104 -12.06 3.51 6.93
CA TYR A 104 -11.41 4.17 8.05
C TYR A 104 -12.37 5.15 8.73
N ASP A 105 -12.77 4.81 9.95
CA ASP A 105 -13.51 5.75 10.80
C ASP A 105 -12.53 6.76 11.39
N LYS A 106 -12.60 8.00 10.91
CA LYS A 106 -11.74 9.11 11.35
C LYS A 106 -11.98 9.53 12.79
N ALA A 107 -13.19 9.35 13.31
CA ALA A 107 -13.53 9.75 14.68
C ALA A 107 -12.93 8.77 15.69
N THR A 108 -13.09 7.46 15.45
CA THR A 108 -12.54 6.43 16.34
C THR A 108 -11.11 6.03 15.99
N ARG A 109 -10.63 6.41 14.81
CA ARG A 109 -9.34 6.03 14.21
C ARG A 109 -9.17 4.52 14.07
N LYS A 110 -10.26 3.80 13.78
CA LYS A 110 -10.32 2.35 13.59
C LYS A 110 -10.79 1.98 12.19
N CYS A 111 -10.43 0.78 11.75
CA CYS A 111 -10.97 0.21 10.52
C CYS A 111 -12.30 -0.50 10.84
N SER A 112 -13.37 -0.16 10.12
CA SER A 112 -14.71 -0.75 10.30
C SER A 112 -14.76 -2.23 9.95
N ILE A 113 -13.85 -2.70 9.10
CA ILE A 113 -13.73 -4.10 8.65
C ILE A 113 -12.47 -4.78 9.23
N TYR A 114 -11.99 -4.38 10.42
CA TYR A 114 -10.67 -4.80 10.92
C TYR A 114 -10.41 -6.33 10.85
N ALA A 115 -11.44 -7.13 11.15
CA ALA A 115 -11.41 -8.59 11.09
C ALA A 115 -11.39 -9.12 9.64
N ASP A 116 -12.12 -8.47 8.74
CA ASP A 116 -12.35 -8.86 7.34
C ASP A 116 -11.44 -8.13 6.33
N ARG A 117 -10.41 -7.44 6.83
CA ARG A 117 -9.47 -6.69 5.99
C ARG A 117 -8.89 -7.58 4.88
N PRO A 118 -8.80 -7.07 3.64
CA PRO A 118 -8.06 -7.72 2.57
C PRO A 118 -6.64 -8.07 3.03
N TYR A 119 -6.07 -9.16 2.49
CA TYR A 119 -4.77 -9.66 2.93
C TYR A 119 -3.67 -8.58 2.81
N PHE A 120 -3.70 -7.76 1.76
CA PHE A 120 -2.74 -6.69 1.54
C PHE A 120 -2.82 -5.53 2.56
N CYS A 121 -3.91 -5.45 3.33
CA CYS A 121 -4.02 -4.52 4.46
C CYS A 121 -3.43 -5.09 5.76
N ARG A 122 -2.98 -6.35 5.77
CA ARG A 122 -2.37 -7.02 6.92
C ARG A 122 -0.86 -6.91 6.83
N VAL A 123 -0.26 -6.40 7.90
CA VAL A 123 1.19 -6.32 8.03
C VAL A 123 1.63 -7.61 8.70
N GLU A 124 1.74 -8.67 7.90
CA GLU A 124 2.09 -10.02 8.30
C GLU A 124 3.27 -10.51 7.45
N PRO A 125 4.15 -11.39 7.99
CA PRO A 125 5.32 -11.88 7.27
C PRO A 125 5.00 -12.51 5.90
N GLU A 126 3.94 -13.30 5.82
CA GLU A 126 3.51 -14.00 4.62
C GLU A 126 3.08 -13.02 3.52
N VAL A 127 2.35 -11.96 3.91
CA VAL A 127 1.92 -10.90 2.99
C VAL A 127 3.13 -10.14 2.45
N PHE A 128 4.09 -9.78 3.31
CA PHE A 128 5.31 -9.09 2.90
C PHE A 128 6.19 -9.95 1.98
N LYS A 129 6.25 -11.25 2.24
CA LYS A 129 6.92 -12.21 1.37
C LYS A 129 6.24 -12.29 0.00
N SER A 130 4.91 -12.35 -0.03
CA SER A 130 4.13 -12.45 -1.26
C SER A 130 4.22 -11.18 -2.11
N LEU A 131 4.01 -10.00 -1.53
CA LEU A 131 3.94 -8.74 -2.27
C LEU A 131 5.31 -8.13 -2.58
N TYR A 132 6.31 -8.33 -1.71
CA TYR A 132 7.59 -7.62 -1.79
C TYR A 132 8.81 -8.52 -1.83
N GLY A 133 8.64 -9.85 -1.74
CA GLY A 133 9.75 -10.81 -1.69
C GLY A 133 10.61 -10.69 -0.41
N ILE A 134 10.05 -10.12 0.66
CA ILE A 134 10.75 -9.91 1.93
C ILE A 134 10.70 -11.21 2.73
N GLU A 135 11.87 -11.77 3.06
CA GLU A 135 11.97 -12.94 3.93
C GLU A 135 11.53 -12.60 5.37
N GLU A 136 10.92 -13.56 6.06
CA GLU A 136 10.42 -13.43 7.44
C GLU A 136 11.47 -12.86 8.41
N LYS A 137 12.73 -13.28 8.29
CA LYS A 137 13.85 -12.76 9.10
C LYS A 137 14.11 -11.25 8.93
N LYS A 138 13.59 -10.63 7.87
CA LYS A 138 13.68 -9.19 7.60
C LYS A 138 12.35 -8.47 7.86
N PHE A 139 11.26 -9.21 8.08
CA PHE A 139 9.91 -8.67 8.20
C PHE A 139 9.84 -7.52 9.20
N ASN A 140 10.30 -7.73 10.44
CA ASN A 140 10.24 -6.70 11.48
C ASN A 140 10.94 -5.40 11.07
N LYS A 141 12.15 -5.50 10.51
CA LYS A 141 12.92 -4.35 10.05
C LYS A 141 12.17 -3.57 8.97
N GLU A 142 11.69 -4.27 7.94
CA GLU A 142 11.03 -3.64 6.79
C GLU A 142 9.66 -3.08 7.16
N ALA A 143 8.87 -3.80 7.97
CA ALA A 143 7.58 -3.35 8.45
C ALA A 143 7.71 -2.12 9.37
N VAL A 144 8.71 -2.10 10.27
CA VAL A 144 9.03 -0.93 11.10
C VAL A 144 9.40 0.26 10.24
N SER A 145 10.29 0.09 9.25
CA SER A 145 10.69 1.17 8.36
C SER A 145 9.50 1.73 7.58
N CYS A 146 8.70 0.85 6.96
CA CYS A 146 7.53 1.24 6.17
C CYS A 146 6.48 1.99 7.00
N CYS A 147 6.23 1.55 8.24
CA CYS A 147 5.32 2.23 9.15
C CYS A 147 5.85 3.60 9.59
N ILE A 148 7.15 3.71 9.91
CA ILE A 148 7.77 5.01 10.27
C ILE A 148 7.64 5.99 9.12
N ASP A 149 8.00 5.59 7.91
CA ASP A 149 7.94 6.46 6.73
C ASP A 149 6.50 6.89 6.45
N THR A 150 5.55 5.96 6.50
CA THR A 150 4.13 6.28 6.31
C THR A 150 3.62 7.24 7.39
N ILE A 151 3.93 7.01 8.66
CA ILE A 151 3.48 7.91 9.75
C ILE A 151 4.06 9.31 9.55
N LYS A 152 5.35 9.43 9.21
CA LYS A 152 5.99 10.72 8.93
C LYS A 152 5.33 11.45 7.77
N THR A 153 5.01 10.75 6.68
CA THR A 153 4.32 11.37 5.54
C THR A 153 2.93 11.87 5.92
N ILE A 154 2.18 11.12 6.73
CA ILE A 154 0.78 11.45 7.00
C ILE A 154 0.61 12.48 8.13
N TYR A 155 1.34 12.31 9.23
CA TYR A 155 1.17 13.12 10.45
C TYR A 155 2.36 14.02 10.75
N GLY A 156 3.49 13.84 10.06
CA GLY A 156 4.72 14.59 10.29
C GLY A 156 5.72 13.89 11.21
N PRO A 157 6.99 14.35 11.20
CA PRO A 157 8.08 13.74 11.97
C PRO A 157 7.97 13.93 13.48
N ASP A 158 7.20 14.91 13.95
CA ASP A 158 7.01 15.23 15.37
C ASP A 158 5.63 14.80 15.89
N SER A 159 5.00 13.82 15.22
CA SER A 159 3.64 13.37 15.52
C SER A 159 3.56 12.46 16.75
N LYS A 160 2.45 12.57 17.50
CA LYS A 160 2.16 11.69 18.65
C LYS A 160 2.03 10.23 18.22
N GLU A 161 1.59 10.00 17.00
CA GLU A 161 1.49 8.70 16.34
C GLU A 161 2.86 8.07 16.19
N LEU A 162 3.86 8.84 15.70
CA LEU A 162 5.21 8.35 15.55
C LEU A 162 5.85 8.05 16.91
N ASP A 163 5.65 8.92 17.89
CA ASP A 163 6.11 8.69 19.26
C ASP A 163 5.52 7.40 19.86
N SER A 164 4.21 7.20 19.66
CA SER A 164 3.50 6.02 20.17
C SER A 164 3.98 4.74 19.48
N PHE A 165 4.20 4.80 18.16
CA PHE A 165 4.80 3.70 17.40
C PHE A 165 6.22 3.36 17.88
N ASN A 166 7.07 4.38 18.05
CA ASN A 166 8.44 4.21 18.53
C ASN A 166 8.50 3.60 19.94
N ARG A 167 7.62 4.02 20.86
CA ARG A 167 7.48 3.40 22.19
C ARG A 167 7.02 1.95 22.10
N ALA A 168 6.07 1.67 21.22
CA ALA A 168 5.54 0.34 21.01
C ALA A 168 6.65 -0.62 20.55
N ILE A 169 7.38 -0.32 19.48
CA ILE A 169 8.37 -1.26 18.91
C ILE A 169 9.62 -1.46 19.79
N ARG A 170 9.85 -0.57 20.77
CA ARG A 170 10.93 -0.69 21.77
C ARG A 170 10.55 -1.52 22.99
N SER A 171 9.26 -1.63 23.30
CA SER A 171 8.79 -2.44 24.43
C SER A 171 8.84 -3.91 24.06
N ASN A 172 9.63 -4.67 24.80
CA ASN A 172 9.70 -6.13 24.64
C ASN A 172 8.33 -6.71 24.98
N PRO A 173 7.80 -7.68 24.23
CA PRO A 173 6.59 -8.40 24.63
C PRO A 173 6.73 -9.18 25.96
N SER A 174 7.87 -9.13 26.64
CA SER A 174 8.15 -9.83 27.91
C SER A 174 8.00 -8.95 29.17
N SER A 175 7.13 -7.94 29.16
CA SER A 175 6.96 -6.99 30.28
C SER A 175 5.52 -6.92 30.80
N SER A 176 4.79 -8.02 30.76
CA SER A 176 3.48 -8.19 31.42
C SER A 176 3.36 -9.60 31.97
#